data_AF-A0A933ZI25-F1
#
_entry.id   AF-A0A933ZI25-F1
#
_cell.length_a   1.000
_cell.length_b   1.000
_cell.length_c   1.000
_cell.angle_alpha   90.00
_cell.angle_beta   90.00
_cell.angle_gamma   90.00
#
_symmetry.space_group_name_H-M   'P 1'
#
loop_
_entity.id
_entity.type
_entity.pdbx_description
1 polymer ?
#
loop_
_entity_poly.entity_id
_entity_poly.type
_entity_poly.pdbx_seq_one_letter_code
_entity_poly.pdbx_strand_id
1 'polypeptide(L)'
;MKKPMRLQAIVLGATLSLGCGGRAVTSTQAGTGPDPVCLGDSCHDGICTPVSVAHLPATGDGGSSGSGVIAVDARNIYLTRSQGNNAVEVLRVGKCGGEVKLIQSLTTPYELLVVADDSAVFWFPHGGPKPDDLHGIWVASPDVEAQPFVVPQVRPDILALNSTRLFWIGLEDRPKYLLESMSRAGGEIDSRETATSGWVALAADDEYLYQFHDGIVRTPIAGGDSVKIADGRPCEGSLVATARHVMWAECPDMDPGPAPFLVSIPRTGGERSVLLDPFRAWFVAHNDRVYFDLDDGVYELPEDGGKPRQVLGKAIDRLRFRFAVDDYALYWVEADTVWKVGLAP
;
A
#
# COMPACT_ATOMS: atom_id res chain seq x y z
N MET A 1 22.39 -18.12 -8.05
CA MET A 1 21.21 -18.01 -7.16
C MET A 1 20.53 -16.69 -7.46
N LYS A 2 19.27 -16.68 -7.90
CA LYS A 2 18.49 -15.44 -8.02
C LYS A 2 18.21 -14.93 -6.60
N LYS A 3 18.51 -13.67 -6.28
CA LYS A 3 18.07 -13.08 -5.01
C LYS A 3 16.54 -13.13 -4.98
N PRO A 4 15.90 -13.57 -3.88
CA PRO A 4 14.46 -13.40 -3.73
C PRO A 4 14.16 -11.90 -3.85
N MET A 5 13.20 -11.56 -4.71
CA MET A 5 12.67 -10.20 -4.82
C MET A 5 11.97 -9.90 -3.49
N ARG A 6 12.44 -8.86 -2.78
CA ARG A 6 11.83 -8.44 -1.50
C ARG A 6 10.48 -7.80 -1.78
N LEU A 7 9.52 -8.08 -0.91
CA LEU A 7 8.09 -7.95 -1.16
C LEU A 7 7.51 -6.92 -0.18
N GLN A 8 7.14 -5.70 -0.63
CA GLN A 8 6.69 -4.64 0.28
C GLN A 8 5.68 -3.67 -0.37
N ALA A 9 4.47 -3.53 0.19
CA ALA A 9 3.60 -2.36 0.05
C ALA A 9 2.51 -2.40 1.13
N ILE A 10 2.36 -1.34 1.92
CA ILE A 10 1.22 -1.13 2.81
C ILE A 10 0.85 0.35 2.69
N VAL A 11 -0.34 0.66 2.17
CA VAL A 11 -0.92 2.01 2.23
C VAL A 11 -2.30 1.87 2.84
N LEU A 12 -2.47 2.42 4.04
CA LEU A 12 -3.77 2.63 4.64
C LEU A 12 -3.85 4.09 5.09
N GLY A 13 -4.76 4.81 4.46
CA GLY A 13 -5.27 6.09 4.92
C GLY A 13 -6.74 6.14 4.52
N ALA A 14 -7.65 5.97 5.48
CA ALA A 14 -9.06 6.24 5.23
C ALA A 14 -9.19 7.73 4.92
N THR A 15 -9.57 8.08 3.70
CA THR A 15 -9.60 9.46 3.22
C THR A 15 -10.90 9.75 2.52
N LEU A 16 -11.58 10.82 2.95
CA LEU A 16 -12.80 11.32 2.32
C LEU A 16 -12.44 12.01 1.00
N SER A 17 -12.57 11.27 -0.10
CA SER A 17 -12.29 11.82 -1.43
C SER A 17 -13.43 12.72 -1.93
N LEU A 18 -13.05 13.85 -2.54
CA LEU A 18 -13.96 14.79 -3.19
C LEU A 18 -14.11 14.37 -4.66
N GLY A 19 -15.34 14.05 -5.06
CA GLY A 19 -15.64 13.68 -6.45
C GLY A 19 -15.15 14.73 -7.45
N CYS A 20 -14.61 14.28 -8.57
CA CYS A 20 -14.24 15.15 -9.69
C CYS A 20 -15.48 15.95 -10.12
N GLY A 21 -15.39 17.27 -10.14
CA GLY A 21 -16.49 18.20 -10.49
C GLY A 21 -16.94 18.15 -11.95
N GLY A 22 -17.03 16.96 -12.56
CA GLY A 22 -17.68 16.75 -13.84
C GLY A 22 -19.19 16.92 -13.69
N ARG A 23 -19.81 17.64 -14.64
CA ARG A 23 -21.26 17.67 -14.81
C ARG A 23 -21.79 16.23 -14.79
N ALA A 24 -22.62 15.91 -13.81
CA ALA A 24 -23.36 14.66 -13.80
C ALA A 24 -24.10 14.53 -15.14
N VAL A 25 -23.68 13.58 -15.97
CA VAL A 25 -24.46 13.15 -17.12
C VAL A 25 -25.61 12.34 -16.54
N THR A 26 -26.79 12.95 -16.44
CA THR A 26 -27.98 12.26 -15.98
C THR A 26 -28.35 11.18 -17.01
N SER A 27 -27.93 9.95 -16.75
CA SER A 27 -28.43 8.76 -17.45
C SER A 27 -29.88 8.52 -17.02
N THR A 28 -30.84 8.77 -17.90
CA THR A 28 -32.24 8.39 -17.69
C THR A 28 -32.46 6.96 -18.18
N GLN A 29 -32.13 5.96 -17.37
CA GLN A 29 -32.70 4.61 -17.50
C GLN A 29 -33.31 4.18 -16.16
N ALA A 30 -34.64 4.04 -16.18
CA ALA A 30 -35.41 3.52 -15.06
C ALA A 30 -35.42 1.98 -15.12
N GLY A 31 -34.50 1.34 -14.40
CA GLY A 31 -34.50 -0.09 -14.10
C GLY A 31 -34.85 -0.32 -12.63
N THR A 32 -35.78 -1.22 -12.32
CA THR A 32 -36.35 -1.45 -10.97
C THR A 32 -35.54 -2.42 -10.11
N GLY A 33 -34.21 -2.33 -10.11
CA GLY A 33 -33.33 -3.05 -9.21
C GLY A 33 -32.24 -2.13 -8.65
N PRO A 34 -31.60 -2.46 -7.51
CA PRO A 34 -30.40 -1.77 -7.08
C PRO A 34 -29.25 -2.15 -8.03
N ASP A 35 -29.23 -1.52 -9.20
CA ASP A 35 -28.10 -1.62 -10.12
C ASP A 35 -26.88 -0.92 -9.50
N PRO A 36 -25.68 -1.49 -9.58
CA PRO A 36 -24.47 -0.88 -9.07
C PRO A 36 -24.22 0.44 -9.80
N VAL A 37 -24.33 1.56 -9.07
CA VAL A 37 -24.09 2.90 -9.61
C VAL A 37 -22.58 3.11 -9.75
N CYS A 38 -22.05 2.83 -10.93
CA CYS A 38 -20.70 3.21 -11.31
C CYS A 38 -20.65 4.72 -11.59
N LEU A 39 -19.70 5.44 -11.00
CA LEU A 39 -19.39 6.82 -11.37
C LEU A 39 -18.52 6.85 -12.66
N GLY A 40 -19.08 6.39 -13.79
CA GLY A 40 -18.45 6.37 -15.11
C GLY A 40 -19.18 5.50 -16.16
N ASP A 41 -19.08 5.86 -17.44
CA ASP A 41 -20.01 5.50 -18.54
C ASP A 41 -19.98 4.06 -19.11
N SER A 42 -19.31 3.06 -18.51
CA SER A 42 -19.50 1.68 -18.98
C SER A 42 -19.13 0.60 -17.96
N CYS A 43 -20.16 0.05 -17.32
CA CYS A 43 -20.11 -1.22 -16.61
C CYS A 43 -20.82 -2.28 -17.45
N HIS A 44 -20.16 -3.40 -17.75
CA HIS A 44 -20.77 -4.56 -18.40
C HIS A 44 -20.64 -5.76 -17.47
N ASP A 45 -21.76 -6.39 -17.13
CA ASP A 45 -21.83 -7.53 -16.20
C ASP A 45 -21.19 -7.27 -14.81
N GLY A 46 -21.29 -6.03 -14.31
CA GLY A 46 -20.72 -5.65 -13.02
C GLY A 46 -19.20 -5.42 -13.04
N ILE A 47 -18.57 -5.51 -14.21
CA ILE A 47 -17.17 -5.17 -14.43
C ILE A 47 -17.09 -3.76 -14.99
N CYS A 48 -16.42 -2.88 -14.25
CA CYS A 48 -16.18 -1.50 -14.62
C CYS A 48 -15.07 -1.41 -15.67
N THR A 49 -15.25 -0.53 -16.67
CA THR A 49 -14.20 -0.27 -17.67
C THR A 49 -13.09 0.59 -17.06
N PRO A 50 -11.81 0.19 -17.14
CA PRO A 50 -10.68 1.04 -16.77
C PRO A 50 -10.66 2.37 -17.52
N VAL A 51 -10.29 3.44 -16.81
CA VAL A 51 -10.09 4.77 -17.39
C VAL A 51 -8.65 5.21 -17.12
N SER A 52 -7.97 5.69 -18.18
CA SER A 52 -6.66 6.32 -18.04
C SER A 52 -6.81 7.64 -17.28
N VAL A 53 -6.01 7.80 -16.22
CA VAL A 53 -5.90 9.02 -15.42
C VAL A 53 -4.86 9.95 -16.03
N ALA A 54 -3.69 9.41 -16.38
CA ALA A 54 -2.63 10.15 -17.06
C ALA A 54 -1.60 9.23 -17.71
N HIS A 55 -0.92 9.76 -18.74
CA HIS A 55 0.31 9.18 -19.26
C HIS A 55 1.52 9.79 -18.54
N LEU A 56 2.40 8.91 -18.07
CA LEU A 56 3.66 9.26 -17.47
C LEU A 56 4.66 9.69 -18.58
N PRO A 57 5.55 10.66 -18.31
CA PRO A 57 6.54 11.09 -19.29
C PRO A 57 7.42 9.93 -19.77
N ALA A 58 7.70 9.81 -21.06
CA ALA A 58 8.57 8.74 -21.58
C ALA A 58 9.94 8.75 -20.89
N THR A 59 10.46 7.58 -20.55
CA THR A 59 11.83 7.44 -20.05
C THR A 59 12.78 7.54 -21.25
N GLY A 60 13.80 8.40 -21.16
CA GLY A 60 14.70 8.67 -22.29
C GLY A 60 15.58 7.48 -22.70
N ASP A 61 15.57 6.39 -21.94
CA ASP A 61 16.46 5.24 -22.08
C ASP A 61 15.82 4.03 -22.78
N GLY A 62 14.52 4.09 -23.11
CA GLY A 62 13.78 2.95 -23.68
C GLY A 62 13.73 1.73 -22.75
N GLY A 63 14.13 1.88 -21.48
CA GLY A 63 13.97 0.88 -20.45
C GLY A 63 12.48 0.70 -20.16
N SER A 64 12.03 -0.53 -19.93
CA SER A 64 10.69 -0.75 -19.41
C SER A 64 10.56 0.03 -18.11
N SER A 65 9.69 1.05 -18.08
CA SER A 65 9.37 1.83 -16.89
C SER A 65 9.09 0.88 -15.73
N GLY A 66 10.05 0.83 -14.79
CA GLY A 66 10.05 -0.15 -13.73
C GLY A 66 8.94 0.18 -12.75
N SER A 67 8.05 -0.79 -12.59
CA SER A 67 7.37 -1.17 -11.36
C SER A 67 7.54 -0.15 -10.20
N GLY A 68 6.47 0.62 -9.95
CA GLY A 68 6.37 1.66 -8.92
C GLY A 68 5.35 1.38 -7.81
N VAL A 69 5.63 1.67 -6.54
CA VAL A 69 4.61 1.59 -5.47
C VAL A 69 3.65 2.77 -5.64
N ILE A 70 2.36 2.56 -5.38
CA ILE A 70 1.31 3.56 -5.51
C ILE A 70 0.65 3.80 -4.16
N ALA A 71 0.37 5.07 -3.86
CA ALA A 71 -0.39 5.52 -2.70
C ALA A 71 -1.41 6.57 -3.15
N VAL A 72 -2.47 6.78 -2.36
CA VAL A 72 -3.51 7.76 -2.67
C VAL A 72 -3.89 8.57 -1.44
N ASP A 73 -4.23 9.84 -1.66
CA ASP A 73 -4.90 10.72 -0.69
C ASP A 73 -6.25 11.17 -1.25
N ALA A 74 -7.06 11.97 -0.55
CA ALA A 74 -8.37 12.43 -1.02
C ALA A 74 -8.40 13.09 -2.42
N ARG A 75 -7.26 13.59 -2.93
CA ARG A 75 -7.16 14.39 -4.16
C ARG A 75 -6.18 13.82 -5.19
N ASN A 76 -5.18 13.07 -4.77
CA ASN A 76 -4.00 12.73 -5.56
C ASN A 76 -3.70 11.24 -5.54
N ILE A 77 -3.00 10.83 -6.59
CA ILE A 77 -2.31 9.57 -6.72
C ILE A 77 -0.82 9.89 -6.67
N TYR A 78 -0.11 9.20 -5.79
CA TYR A 78 1.35 9.25 -5.67
C TYR A 78 1.90 7.92 -6.16
N LEU A 79 2.96 7.97 -6.95
CA LEU A 79 3.63 6.76 -7.40
C LEU A 79 5.13 6.94 -7.50
N THR A 80 5.83 5.85 -7.31
CA THR A 80 7.28 5.79 -7.51
C THR A 80 7.56 5.23 -8.89
N ARG A 81 8.67 5.57 -9.53
CA ARG A 81 8.99 5.04 -10.88
C ARG A 81 10.47 4.86 -11.05
N SER A 82 10.90 3.65 -11.40
CA SER A 82 12.30 3.41 -11.77
C SER A 82 12.54 3.78 -13.24
N GLN A 83 13.56 4.61 -13.46
CA GLN A 83 13.95 5.21 -14.75
C GLN A 83 15.15 4.50 -15.40
N GLY A 84 15.48 3.28 -14.98
CA GLY A 84 16.78 2.69 -15.30
C GLY A 84 17.93 3.46 -14.61
N ASN A 85 19.18 3.01 -14.81
CA ASN A 85 20.39 3.67 -14.27
C ASN A 85 20.36 3.99 -12.75
N ASN A 86 19.61 3.22 -11.96
CA ASN A 86 19.38 3.50 -10.55
C ASN A 86 18.73 4.88 -10.29
N ALA A 87 17.96 5.43 -11.24
CA ALA A 87 17.16 6.62 -11.00
C ALA A 87 15.75 6.19 -10.59
N VAL A 88 15.22 6.81 -9.54
CA VAL A 88 13.84 6.63 -9.09
C VAL A 88 13.19 7.99 -8.89
N GLU A 89 12.00 8.13 -9.43
CA GLU A 89 11.18 9.33 -9.31
C GLU A 89 10.03 9.09 -8.34
N VAL A 90 9.63 10.16 -7.67
CA VAL A 90 8.35 10.27 -6.96
C VAL A 90 7.49 11.24 -7.76
N LEU A 91 6.34 10.75 -8.20
CA LEU A 91 5.43 11.46 -9.09
C LEU A 91 4.07 11.64 -8.42
N ARG A 92 3.36 12.69 -8.84
CA ARG A 92 1.99 12.98 -8.42
C ARG A 92 1.10 13.24 -9.62
N VAL A 93 -0.13 12.75 -9.55
CA VAL A 93 -1.20 13.11 -10.49
C VAL A 93 -2.51 13.27 -9.72
N GLY A 94 -3.38 14.18 -10.16
CA GLY A 94 -4.72 14.29 -9.57
C GLY A 94 -5.57 13.05 -9.87
N LYS A 95 -6.44 12.63 -8.95
CA LYS A 95 -7.37 11.49 -9.16
C LYS A 95 -8.33 11.70 -10.34
N CYS A 96 -8.52 12.96 -10.74
CA CYS A 96 -9.31 13.37 -11.89
C CYS A 96 -8.50 13.44 -13.20
N GLY A 97 -7.23 13.05 -13.17
CA GLY A 97 -6.27 13.21 -14.24
C GLY A 97 -5.57 14.56 -14.22
N GLY A 98 -4.88 14.86 -15.32
CA GLY A 98 -4.14 16.11 -15.51
C GLY A 98 -2.64 15.90 -15.69
N GLU A 99 -1.87 16.96 -15.45
CA GLU A 99 -0.42 16.94 -15.55
C GLU A 99 0.20 16.07 -14.45
N VAL A 100 1.10 15.17 -14.86
CA VAL A 100 1.96 14.42 -13.94
C VAL A 100 3.07 15.36 -13.45
N LYS A 101 3.11 15.59 -12.15
CA LYS A 101 4.15 16.43 -11.52
C LYS A 101 5.25 15.55 -10.92
N LEU A 102 6.49 15.88 -11.26
CA LEU A 102 7.66 15.33 -10.57
C LEU A 102 7.78 15.99 -9.20
N ILE A 103 7.70 15.20 -8.12
CA ILE A 103 7.96 15.66 -6.75
C ILE A 103 9.46 15.62 -6.47
N GLN A 104 10.10 14.49 -6.79
CA GLN A 104 11.51 14.28 -6.54
C GLN A 104 12.10 13.29 -7.53
N SER A 105 13.35 13.50 -7.93
CA SER A 105 14.17 12.52 -8.64
C SER A 105 15.37 12.18 -7.77
N LEU A 106 15.60 10.89 -7.55
CA LEU A 106 16.65 10.34 -6.70
C LEU A 106 17.49 9.36 -7.51
N THR A 107 18.77 9.22 -7.16
CA THR A 107 19.61 8.14 -7.67
C THR A 107 19.73 7.07 -6.59
N THR A 108 18.88 6.05 -6.64
CA THR A 108 18.94 4.86 -5.79
C THR A 108 18.73 3.56 -6.61
N PRO A 109 19.50 2.50 -6.36
CA PRO A 109 19.36 1.23 -7.06
C PRO A 109 18.14 0.39 -6.61
N TYR A 110 17.31 0.90 -5.71
CA TYR A 110 16.24 0.12 -5.09
C TYR A 110 14.88 0.81 -5.17
N GLU A 111 13.83 0.03 -4.92
CA GLU A 111 12.45 0.51 -4.92
C GLU A 111 12.19 1.47 -3.75
N LEU A 112 11.25 2.39 -3.95
CA LEU A 112 10.76 3.30 -2.93
C LEU A 112 9.47 2.75 -2.34
N LEU A 113 9.35 2.76 -1.02
CA LEU A 113 8.04 2.69 -0.37
C LEU A 113 7.43 4.08 -0.31
N VAL A 114 6.12 4.14 -0.52
CA VAL A 114 5.34 5.38 -0.41
C VAL A 114 4.09 5.09 0.41
N VAL A 115 3.79 5.97 1.36
CA VAL A 115 2.53 6.02 2.10
C VAL A 115 2.00 7.44 2.04
N ALA A 116 0.68 7.60 1.97
CA ALA A 116 0.07 8.91 1.85
C ALA A 116 -1.23 8.99 2.64
N ASP A 117 -1.57 10.22 3.02
CA ASP A 117 -2.90 10.62 3.46
C ASP A 117 -3.21 12.04 2.97
N ASP A 118 -4.32 12.61 3.43
CA ASP A 118 -4.81 13.93 2.99
C ASP A 118 -3.86 15.10 3.27
N SER A 119 -2.94 14.92 4.21
CA SER A 119 -2.01 15.96 4.64
C SER A 119 -0.67 15.85 3.93
N ALA A 120 -0.17 14.64 3.69
CA ALA A 120 1.18 14.44 3.19
C ALA A 120 1.39 13.08 2.54
N VAL A 121 2.42 13.02 1.69
CA VAL A 121 3.04 11.79 1.22
C VAL A 121 4.42 11.63 1.86
N PHE A 122 4.70 10.42 2.34
CA PHE A 122 5.98 10.01 2.91
C PHE A 122 6.58 8.90 2.06
N TRP A 123 7.88 8.96 1.84
CA TRP A 123 8.61 7.90 1.15
C TRP A 123 10.02 7.78 1.70
N PHE A 124 10.68 6.65 1.41
CA PHE A 124 12.11 6.55 1.63
C PHE A 124 12.81 5.90 0.43
N PRO A 125 13.95 6.44 -0.02
CA PRO A 125 14.94 5.71 -0.80
C PRO A 125 15.45 4.53 -0.01
N HIS A 126 15.16 3.32 -0.49
CA HIS A 126 15.87 2.15 -0.02
C HIS A 126 17.34 2.34 -0.46
N GLY A 127 18.21 2.89 0.38
CA GLY A 127 19.62 3.15 0.07
C GLY A 127 20.49 1.91 0.21
N GLY A 128 21.65 1.89 -0.45
CA GLY A 128 22.71 0.95 -0.11
C GLY A 128 23.29 1.29 1.27
N PRO A 129 24.08 0.42 1.92
CA PRO A 129 24.61 0.67 3.26
C PRO A 129 25.67 1.78 3.33
N LYS A 130 25.85 2.58 2.27
CA LYS A 130 26.89 3.60 2.26
C LYS A 130 26.43 4.81 3.08
N PRO A 131 27.27 5.36 3.98
CA PRO A 131 26.93 6.52 4.81
C PRO A 131 26.51 7.76 4.02
N ASP A 132 26.94 7.87 2.76
CA ASP A 132 26.65 9.00 1.87
C ASP A 132 25.35 8.82 1.06
N ASP A 133 24.70 7.65 1.15
CA ASP A 133 23.42 7.43 0.51
C ASP A 133 22.34 8.21 1.28
N LEU A 134 21.36 8.78 0.57
CA LEU A 134 20.24 9.49 1.16
C LEU A 134 19.42 8.51 1.99
N HIS A 135 19.68 8.38 3.30
CA HIS A 135 18.96 7.46 4.19
C HIS A 135 17.69 8.05 4.80
N GLY A 136 17.35 9.28 4.44
CA GLY A 136 16.21 9.99 5.02
C GLY A 136 14.86 9.44 4.58
N ILE A 137 13.90 9.49 5.49
CA ILE A 137 12.49 9.55 5.12
C ILE A 137 12.22 10.97 4.64
N TRP A 138 11.53 11.09 3.52
CA TRP A 138 11.15 12.35 2.91
C TRP A 138 9.64 12.58 3.06
N VAL A 139 9.25 13.85 3.05
CA VAL A 139 7.85 14.26 3.09
C VAL A 139 7.61 15.34 2.04
N ALA A 140 6.43 15.30 1.43
CA ALA A 140 5.87 16.40 0.68
C ALA A 140 4.40 16.55 1.06
N SER A 141 3.93 17.79 1.16
CA SER A 141 2.49 18.03 1.16
C SER A 141 1.98 18.12 -0.29
N PRO A 142 0.67 18.00 -0.54
CA PRO A 142 0.11 18.11 -1.89
C PRO A 142 0.49 19.39 -2.65
N ASP A 143 0.91 20.45 -1.97
CA ASP A 143 1.21 21.75 -2.58
C ASP A 143 2.62 22.27 -2.27
N VAL A 144 3.48 21.46 -1.64
CA VAL A 144 4.83 21.86 -1.24
C VAL A 144 5.85 20.86 -1.80
N GLU A 145 7.02 21.38 -2.20
CA GLU A 145 8.14 20.55 -2.65
C GLU A 145 8.61 19.56 -1.59
N ALA A 146 9.29 18.50 -2.03
CA ALA A 146 9.88 17.49 -1.18
C ALA A 146 10.90 18.08 -0.20
N GLN A 147 10.85 17.63 1.05
CA GLN A 147 11.79 18.02 2.09
C GLN A 147 12.24 16.77 2.85
N PRO A 148 13.50 16.72 3.34
CA PRO A 148 13.89 15.69 4.30
C PRO A 148 12.99 15.80 5.53
N PHE A 149 12.36 14.69 5.93
CA PHE A 149 11.51 14.65 7.11
C PHE A 149 12.33 14.25 8.35
N VAL A 150 13.01 13.11 8.25
CA VAL A 150 13.88 12.58 9.31
C VAL A 150 15.02 11.79 8.67
N VAL A 151 16.20 11.84 9.30
CA VAL A 151 17.27 10.88 9.05
C VAL A 151 17.11 9.78 10.11
N PRO A 152 16.58 8.60 9.74
CA PRO A 152 16.37 7.49 10.67
C PRO A 152 17.72 6.96 11.16
N GLN A 153 17.72 6.32 12.33
CA GLN A 153 18.96 5.73 12.87
C GLN A 153 19.35 4.48 12.08
N VAL A 154 18.35 3.80 11.51
CA VAL A 154 18.49 2.58 10.73
C VAL A 154 17.86 2.74 9.35
N ARG A 155 18.29 1.93 8.37
CA ARG A 155 17.70 1.96 7.03
C ARG A 155 16.24 1.46 7.10
N PRO A 156 15.23 2.28 6.79
CA PRO A 156 13.84 1.82 6.78
C PRO A 156 13.66 0.68 5.76
N ASP A 157 12.85 -0.31 6.12
CA ASP A 157 12.46 -1.44 5.27
C ASP A 157 10.93 -1.45 5.11
N ILE A 158 10.15 -1.05 6.13
CA ILE A 158 8.68 -0.96 6.06
C ILE A 158 8.21 0.35 6.67
N LEU A 159 7.19 0.97 6.09
CA LEU A 159 6.47 2.13 6.65
C LEU A 159 5.05 1.74 7.06
N ALA A 160 4.56 2.38 8.12
CA ALA A 160 3.14 2.46 8.43
C ALA A 160 2.81 3.88 8.92
N LEU A 161 1.58 4.33 8.67
CA LEU A 161 1.11 5.67 9.00
C LEU A 161 -0.20 5.57 9.79
N ASN A 162 -0.40 6.46 10.74
CA ASN A 162 -1.73 6.76 11.29
C ASN A 162 -1.97 8.28 11.27
N SER A 163 -3.06 8.74 11.89
CA SER A 163 -3.40 10.17 11.91
C SER A 163 -2.34 11.06 12.58
N THR A 164 -1.49 10.54 13.48
CA THR A 164 -0.58 11.34 14.32
C THR A 164 0.91 11.01 14.19
N ARG A 165 1.28 9.81 13.76
CA ARG A 165 2.65 9.31 13.74
C ARG A 165 2.96 8.55 12.46
N LEU A 166 4.22 8.64 12.05
CA LEU A 166 4.85 7.74 11.09
C LEU A 166 5.63 6.69 11.86
N PHE A 167 5.48 5.43 11.48
CA PHE A 167 6.20 4.29 12.02
C PHE A 167 7.04 3.66 10.92
N TRP A 168 8.22 3.19 11.26
CA TRP A 168 9.03 2.39 10.35
C TRP A 168 9.78 1.31 11.10
N ILE A 169 9.97 0.18 10.43
CA ILE A 169 10.94 -0.81 10.86
C ILE A 169 12.14 -0.69 9.95
N GLY A 170 13.33 -0.51 10.53
CA GLY A 170 14.57 -0.48 9.77
C GLY A 170 15.55 -1.56 10.18
N LEU A 171 16.49 -1.83 9.27
CA LEU A 171 17.56 -2.82 9.44
C LEU A 171 18.83 -2.10 9.92
N GLU A 172 19.29 -2.44 11.11
CA GLU A 172 20.56 -1.94 11.67
C GLU A 172 21.71 -2.81 11.14
N ASP A 173 21.88 -3.98 11.74
CA ASP A 173 22.83 -5.02 11.36
C ASP A 173 22.13 -6.37 11.51
N ARG A 174 22.02 -7.16 10.43
CA ARG A 174 21.26 -8.43 10.47
C ARG A 174 21.71 -9.30 11.65
N PRO A 175 20.80 -9.83 12.49
CA PRO A 175 19.34 -9.91 12.33
C PRO A 175 18.55 -8.86 13.15
N LYS A 176 19.15 -7.73 13.52
CA LYS A 176 18.48 -6.72 14.35
C LYS A 176 17.61 -5.79 13.50
N TYR A 177 16.36 -5.68 13.91
CA TYR A 177 15.40 -4.71 13.40
C TYR A 177 15.03 -3.73 14.50
N LEU A 178 14.95 -2.45 14.15
CA LEU A 178 14.56 -1.38 15.05
C LEU A 178 13.21 -0.86 14.60
N LEU A 179 12.24 -0.83 15.51
CA LEU A 179 11.00 -0.08 15.31
C LEU A 179 11.28 1.34 15.75
N GLU A 180 11.06 2.26 14.84
CA GLU A 180 11.18 3.68 15.10
C GLU A 180 9.87 4.37 14.75
N SER A 181 9.62 5.49 15.40
CA SER A 181 8.46 6.31 15.10
C SER A 181 8.71 7.78 15.40
N MET A 182 7.98 8.64 14.71
CA MET A 182 8.02 10.08 14.92
C MET A 182 6.62 10.66 14.78
N SER A 183 6.34 11.72 15.54
CA SER A 183 5.17 12.56 15.29
C SER A 183 5.22 13.10 13.86
N ARG A 184 4.07 13.15 13.17
CA ARG A 184 3.99 13.70 11.81
C ARG A 184 4.35 15.19 11.73
N ALA A 185 4.25 15.91 12.84
CA ALA A 185 4.72 17.28 12.95
C ALA A 185 6.26 17.40 13.08
N GLY A 186 6.97 16.27 13.00
CA GLY A 186 8.39 16.17 13.35
C GLY A 186 8.59 15.98 14.85
N GLY A 187 9.84 15.98 15.30
CA GLY A 187 10.22 15.87 16.71
C GLY A 187 11.33 14.87 16.94
N GLU A 188 11.42 14.34 18.17
CA GLU A 188 12.34 13.27 18.51
C GLU A 188 11.88 11.93 17.94
N ILE A 189 12.85 11.09 17.54
CA ILE A 189 12.60 9.70 17.16
C ILE A 189 12.42 8.88 18.44
N ASP A 190 11.31 8.16 18.53
CA ASP A 190 11.08 7.12 19.53
C ASP A 190 11.52 5.79 18.93
N SER A 191 12.67 5.28 19.38
CA SER A 191 13.27 4.03 18.91
C SER A 191 13.10 2.93 19.95
N ARG A 192 12.67 1.75 19.51
CA ARG A 192 12.47 0.55 20.34
C ARG A 192 13.05 -0.64 19.63
N GLU A 193 13.91 -1.39 20.33
CA GLU A 193 14.39 -2.67 19.81
C GLU A 193 13.20 -3.59 19.58
N THR A 194 13.05 -4.06 18.34
CA THR A 194 12.16 -5.18 18.05
C THR A 194 12.96 -6.45 18.16
N ALA A 195 12.30 -7.54 18.50
CA ALA A 195 13.02 -8.76 18.72
C ALA A 195 13.40 -9.44 17.38
N THR A 196 14.45 -10.27 17.44
CA THR A 196 15.44 -10.57 16.38
C THR A 196 14.98 -11.48 15.23
N SER A 197 13.69 -11.44 14.86
CA SER A 197 13.16 -12.26 13.77
C SER A 197 13.58 -11.67 12.43
N GLY A 198 14.07 -12.52 11.51
CA GLY A 198 14.46 -12.14 10.15
C GLY A 198 13.32 -11.55 9.29
N TRP A 199 12.08 -11.68 9.75
CA TRP A 199 10.86 -11.28 9.07
C TRP A 199 10.19 -10.14 9.80
N VAL A 200 9.72 -9.17 9.02
CA VAL A 200 9.08 -7.96 9.52
C VAL A 200 7.78 -7.71 8.75
N ALA A 201 6.75 -7.30 9.47
CA ALA A 201 5.51 -6.81 8.94
C ALA A 201 4.97 -5.76 9.91
N LEU A 202 4.38 -4.68 9.41
CA LEU A 202 4.02 -3.52 10.21
C LEU A 202 2.72 -2.92 9.66
N ALA A 203 1.70 -2.80 10.50
CA ALA A 203 0.49 -2.04 10.19
C ALA A 203 0.14 -1.15 11.39
N ALA A 204 -0.58 -0.06 11.16
CA ALA A 204 -1.03 0.82 12.22
C ALA A 204 -2.46 1.27 11.98
N ASP A 205 -3.19 1.52 13.06
CA ASP A 205 -4.36 2.39 13.06
C ASP A 205 -4.14 3.53 14.07
N ASP A 206 -5.19 4.27 14.42
CA ASP A 206 -5.08 5.38 15.36
C ASP A 206 -4.87 4.96 16.83
N GLU A 207 -5.18 3.71 17.18
CA GLU A 207 -5.12 3.19 18.55
C GLU A 207 -3.91 2.27 18.78
N TYR A 208 -3.58 1.46 17.78
CA TYR A 208 -2.67 0.33 17.89
C TYR A 208 -1.68 0.22 16.73
N LEU A 209 -0.49 -0.25 17.08
CA LEU A 209 0.52 -0.73 16.17
C LEU A 209 0.50 -2.26 16.13
N TYR A 210 0.52 -2.83 14.93
CA TYR A 210 0.51 -4.26 14.69
C TYR A 210 1.82 -4.69 14.04
N GLN A 211 2.46 -5.71 14.60
CA GLN A 211 3.78 -6.17 14.18
C GLN A 211 3.88 -7.69 14.19
N PHE A 212 4.74 -8.22 13.32
CA PHE A 212 5.18 -9.62 13.42
C PHE A 212 6.49 -9.73 14.20
N HIS A 213 6.51 -10.64 15.18
CA HIS A 213 7.74 -11.00 15.89
C HIS A 213 7.81 -12.51 16.16
N ASP A 214 6.83 -13.03 16.90
CA ASP A 214 6.60 -14.45 17.19
C ASP A 214 5.09 -14.69 17.13
N GLY A 215 4.52 -14.45 15.95
CA GLY A 215 3.09 -14.20 15.77
C GLY A 215 2.77 -12.70 15.68
N ILE A 216 1.49 -12.40 15.55
CA ILE A 216 0.98 -11.03 15.40
C ILE A 216 0.80 -10.42 16.78
N VAL A 217 1.48 -9.30 17.01
CA VAL A 217 1.50 -8.56 18.26
C VAL A 217 0.85 -7.20 18.05
N ARG A 218 0.04 -6.78 19.01
CA ARG A 218 -0.62 -5.47 19.07
C ARG A 218 -0.07 -4.65 20.23
N THR A 219 0.34 -3.42 19.95
CA THR A 219 0.89 -2.49 20.93
C THR A 219 0.09 -1.19 20.95
N PRO A 220 -0.42 -0.72 22.11
CA PRO A 220 -1.09 0.58 22.18
C PRO A 220 -0.14 1.73 21.82
N ILE A 221 -0.57 2.62 20.93
CA ILE A 221 0.24 3.75 20.47
C ILE A 221 0.47 4.78 21.58
N ALA A 222 -0.51 4.94 22.46
CA ALA A 222 -0.42 5.77 23.67
C ALA A 222 0.57 5.23 24.72
N GLY A 223 1.21 4.08 24.47
CA GLY A 223 2.05 3.37 25.41
C GLY A 223 1.29 2.28 26.17
N GLY A 224 2.03 1.32 26.71
CA GLY A 224 1.49 0.14 27.39
C GLY A 224 2.14 -1.15 26.90
N ASP A 225 1.66 -2.27 27.45
CA ASP A 225 2.19 -3.59 27.13
C ASP A 225 1.69 -4.08 25.76
N SER A 226 2.59 -4.73 25.04
CA SER A 226 2.28 -5.44 23.81
C SER A 226 1.57 -6.77 24.11
N VAL A 227 0.55 -7.09 23.33
CA VAL A 227 -0.23 -8.34 23.47
C VAL A 227 -0.17 -9.13 22.17
N LYS A 228 0.23 -10.40 22.24
CA LYS A 228 0.12 -11.33 21.11
C LYS A 228 -1.36 -11.65 20.86
N ILE A 229 -1.84 -11.35 19.66
CA ILE A 229 -3.25 -11.54 19.28
C ILE A 229 -3.45 -12.76 18.38
N ALA A 230 -2.41 -13.21 17.66
CA ALA A 230 -2.50 -14.40 16.81
C ALA A 230 -1.14 -15.10 16.66
N ASP A 231 -1.20 -16.41 16.41
CA ASP A 231 -0.11 -17.15 15.79
C ASP A 231 -0.19 -17.03 14.25
N GLY A 232 0.92 -17.27 13.58
CA GLY A 232 1.01 -17.22 12.11
C GLY A 232 2.14 -16.31 11.65
N ARG A 233 2.70 -16.63 10.48
CA ARG A 233 3.82 -15.90 9.87
C ARG A 233 3.33 -15.16 8.63
N PRO A 234 3.23 -13.81 8.66
CA PRO A 234 2.87 -13.06 7.48
C PRO A 234 3.96 -13.18 6.42
N CYS A 235 3.56 -13.18 5.15
CA CYS A 235 4.46 -12.83 4.06
C CYS A 235 5.00 -11.41 4.32
N GLU A 236 6.24 -11.17 3.91
CA GLU A 236 6.87 -9.85 4.04
C GLU A 236 5.94 -8.75 3.49
N GLY A 237 5.73 -7.69 4.27
CA GLY A 237 4.92 -6.54 3.87
C GLY A 237 3.41 -6.79 3.71
N SER A 238 2.87 -7.95 4.11
CA SER A 238 1.46 -8.29 3.86
C SER A 238 0.50 -7.98 5.01
N LEU A 239 0.95 -7.35 6.11
CA LEU A 239 0.11 -7.08 7.28
C LEU A 239 -0.69 -5.78 7.09
N VAL A 240 -2.00 -5.80 7.34
CA VAL A 240 -2.90 -4.67 7.13
C VAL A 240 -3.88 -4.58 8.31
N ALA A 241 -4.25 -3.36 8.73
CA ALA A 241 -5.21 -3.12 9.82
C ALA A 241 -6.40 -2.31 9.33
N THR A 242 -7.61 -2.86 9.44
CA THR A 242 -8.88 -2.16 9.15
C THR A 242 -9.52 -1.66 10.44
N ALA A 243 -10.65 -0.96 10.33
CA ALA A 243 -11.46 -0.54 11.47
C ALA A 243 -11.93 -1.71 12.37
N ARG A 244 -11.95 -2.96 11.87
CA ARG A 244 -12.43 -4.13 12.65
C ARG A 244 -11.43 -5.27 12.74
N HIS A 245 -10.53 -5.42 11.78
CA HIS A 245 -9.68 -6.60 11.65
C HIS A 245 -8.21 -6.25 11.47
N VAL A 246 -7.38 -7.24 11.78
CA VAL A 246 -5.99 -7.33 11.33
C VAL A 246 -5.91 -8.48 10.35
N MET A 247 -5.22 -8.27 9.23
CA MET A 247 -5.18 -9.22 8.12
C MET A 247 -3.78 -9.41 7.60
N TRP A 248 -3.47 -10.61 7.12
CA TRP A 248 -2.21 -10.90 6.47
C TRP A 248 -2.30 -12.07 5.50
N ALA A 249 -1.38 -12.08 4.53
CA ALA A 249 -1.10 -13.27 3.75
C ALA A 249 -0.20 -14.18 4.59
N GLU A 250 -0.62 -15.40 4.89
CA GLU A 250 0.23 -16.32 5.64
C GLU A 250 1.15 -17.10 4.71
N CYS A 251 2.46 -17.01 4.97
CA CYS A 251 3.48 -17.69 4.20
C CYS A 251 4.00 -18.92 4.97
N PRO A 252 3.64 -20.15 4.57
CA PRO A 252 4.11 -21.37 5.25
C PRO A 252 5.64 -21.50 5.19
N ASP A 253 6.25 -22.09 6.23
CA ASP A 253 7.71 -22.11 6.45
C ASP A 253 8.55 -22.91 5.43
N MET A 254 7.95 -23.52 4.42
CA MET A 254 8.66 -24.42 3.52
C MET A 254 8.87 -23.84 2.12
N ASP A 255 10.00 -24.17 1.50
CA ASP A 255 10.25 -24.04 0.06
C ASP A 255 10.51 -25.45 -0.51
N PRO A 256 9.66 -25.99 -1.41
CA PRO A 256 8.38 -25.43 -1.86
C PRO A 256 7.26 -25.72 -0.84
N GLY A 257 6.71 -24.67 -0.25
CA GLY A 257 5.57 -24.74 0.67
C GLY A 257 4.24 -24.62 -0.07
N PRO A 258 3.11 -24.84 0.64
CA PRO A 258 1.80 -24.53 0.10
C PRO A 258 1.72 -23.06 -0.36
N ALA A 259 0.79 -22.77 -1.26
CA ALA A 259 0.49 -21.39 -1.61
C ALA A 259 0.09 -20.60 -0.35
N PRO A 260 0.38 -19.28 -0.29
CA PRO A 260 -0.15 -18.43 0.77
C PRO A 260 -1.67 -18.50 0.85
N PHE A 261 -2.24 -18.15 1.99
CA PHE A 261 -3.67 -17.96 2.18
C PHE A 261 -3.93 -16.65 2.95
N LEU A 262 -5.07 -16.02 2.71
CA LEU A 262 -5.44 -14.75 3.35
C LEU A 262 -6.14 -15.06 4.68
N VAL A 263 -5.69 -14.38 5.74
CA VAL A 263 -6.18 -14.57 7.11
C VAL A 263 -6.68 -13.25 7.66
N SER A 264 -7.73 -13.30 8.48
CA SER A 264 -8.14 -12.19 9.34
C SER A 264 -8.34 -12.60 10.80
N ILE A 265 -8.22 -11.63 11.70
CA ILE A 265 -8.57 -11.74 13.12
C ILE A 265 -9.19 -10.42 13.59
N PRO A 266 -10.17 -10.42 14.51
CA PRO A 266 -10.65 -9.19 15.11
C PRO A 266 -9.50 -8.39 15.73
N ARG A 267 -9.54 -7.05 15.61
CA ARG A 267 -8.51 -6.15 16.14
C ARG A 267 -8.25 -6.31 17.64
N THR A 268 -9.25 -6.83 18.37
CA THR A 268 -9.21 -7.11 19.81
C THR A 268 -8.52 -8.43 20.16
N GLY A 269 -8.12 -9.22 19.17
CA GLY A 269 -7.85 -10.65 19.32
C GLY A 269 -9.15 -11.45 19.26
N GLY A 270 -9.02 -12.77 19.13
CA GLY A 270 -10.16 -13.68 19.02
C GLY A 270 -9.88 -14.88 18.12
N GLU A 271 -10.94 -15.43 17.55
CA GLU A 271 -10.83 -16.51 16.59
C GLU A 271 -10.27 -15.99 15.26
N ARG A 272 -9.27 -16.73 14.75
CA ARG A 272 -8.64 -16.49 13.46
C ARG A 272 -9.49 -17.10 12.36
N SER A 273 -9.72 -16.37 11.27
CA SER A 273 -10.49 -16.83 10.11
C SER A 273 -9.61 -16.88 8.85
N VAL A 274 -9.76 -17.95 8.07
CA VAL A 274 -9.17 -18.02 6.71
C VAL A 274 -10.20 -17.44 5.74
N LEU A 275 -9.84 -16.33 5.10
CA LEU A 275 -10.71 -15.62 4.16
C LEU A 275 -10.63 -16.18 2.75
N LEU A 276 -9.44 -16.65 2.33
CA LEU A 276 -9.19 -17.13 0.97
C LEU A 276 -8.02 -18.11 0.92
N ASP A 277 -8.21 -19.25 0.25
CA ASP A 277 -7.21 -20.31 0.05
C ASP A 277 -7.47 -21.06 -1.28
N PRO A 278 -6.50 -21.14 -2.22
CA PRO A 278 -5.19 -20.50 -2.18
C PRO A 278 -5.28 -19.00 -2.48
N PHE A 279 -4.27 -18.28 -2.02
CA PHE A 279 -4.12 -16.84 -2.16
C PHE A 279 -2.75 -16.50 -2.74
N ARG A 280 -2.68 -15.36 -3.44
CA ARG A 280 -1.41 -14.72 -3.78
C ARG A 280 -1.08 -13.71 -2.72
N ALA A 281 0.18 -13.53 -2.38
CA ALA A 281 0.61 -12.79 -1.19
C ALA A 281 0.26 -11.29 -1.13
N TRP A 282 -0.57 -10.76 -2.04
CA TRP A 282 -0.82 -9.33 -2.20
C TRP A 282 -2.28 -8.97 -2.10
N PHE A 283 -2.52 -7.98 -1.24
CA PHE A 283 -3.80 -7.32 -1.13
C PHE A 283 -3.60 -5.92 -0.54
N VAL A 284 -4.65 -5.14 -0.65
CA VAL A 284 -4.87 -3.92 0.13
C VAL A 284 -6.23 -4.05 0.77
N ALA A 285 -6.40 -3.48 1.96
CA ALA A 285 -7.71 -3.35 2.56
C ALA A 285 -8.13 -1.89 2.53
N HIS A 286 -9.42 -1.66 2.37
CA HIS A 286 -10.01 -0.33 2.48
C HIS A 286 -11.42 -0.46 2.99
N ASN A 287 -11.74 0.31 4.03
CA ASN A 287 -12.97 0.16 4.80
C ASN A 287 -13.19 -1.29 5.25
N ASP A 288 -14.31 -1.88 4.88
CA ASP A 288 -14.75 -3.24 5.20
C ASP A 288 -14.44 -4.26 4.09
N ARG A 289 -13.54 -3.92 3.16
CA ARG A 289 -13.23 -4.74 1.98
C ARG A 289 -11.74 -4.99 1.83
N VAL A 290 -11.44 -6.13 1.23
CA VAL A 290 -10.11 -6.55 0.84
C VAL A 290 -10.06 -6.70 -0.67
N TYR A 291 -9.05 -6.10 -1.30
CA TYR A 291 -8.83 -6.14 -2.73
C TYR A 291 -7.54 -6.89 -3.02
N PHE A 292 -7.57 -7.85 -3.94
CA PHE A 292 -6.45 -8.73 -4.25
C PHE A 292 -6.43 -9.16 -5.71
N ASP A 293 -5.23 -9.46 -6.23
CA ASP A 293 -5.07 -9.94 -7.60
C ASP A 293 -5.03 -11.47 -7.68
N LEU A 294 -5.72 -12.01 -8.69
CA LEU A 294 -5.61 -13.39 -9.16
C LEU A 294 -5.16 -13.39 -10.63
N ASP A 295 -4.98 -14.57 -11.21
CA ASP A 295 -4.49 -14.73 -12.60
C ASP A 295 -5.38 -14.10 -13.67
N ASP A 296 -6.66 -13.88 -13.36
CA ASP A 296 -7.65 -13.37 -14.28
C ASP A 296 -8.21 -11.99 -13.90
N GLY A 297 -7.61 -11.31 -12.91
CA GLY A 297 -7.95 -9.93 -12.61
C GLY A 297 -7.88 -9.58 -11.12
N VAL A 298 -8.60 -8.52 -10.73
CA VAL A 298 -8.71 -8.08 -9.33
C VAL A 298 -10.07 -8.43 -8.79
N TYR A 299 -10.07 -8.89 -7.55
CA TYR A 299 -11.24 -9.27 -6.80
C TYR A 299 -11.34 -8.43 -5.54
N GLU A 300 -12.57 -8.26 -5.07
CA GLU A 300 -12.87 -7.79 -3.73
C GLU A 300 -13.52 -8.91 -2.91
N LEU A 301 -13.33 -8.83 -1.60
CA LEU A 301 -13.94 -9.71 -0.60
C LEU A 301 -14.31 -8.88 0.64
N PRO A 302 -15.48 -9.08 1.26
CA PRO A 302 -15.76 -8.47 2.56
C PRO A 302 -14.76 -8.94 3.62
N GLU A 303 -14.43 -8.08 4.58
CA GLU A 303 -13.43 -8.40 5.60
C GLU A 303 -13.83 -9.56 6.53
N ASP A 304 -15.13 -9.80 6.66
CA ASP A 304 -15.72 -10.95 7.39
C ASP A 304 -15.76 -12.24 6.54
N GLY A 305 -15.22 -12.19 5.31
CA GLY A 305 -15.24 -13.28 4.34
C GLY A 305 -16.47 -13.25 3.42
N GLY A 306 -16.66 -14.35 2.68
CA GLY A 306 -17.75 -14.48 1.70
C GLY A 306 -17.26 -14.95 0.33
N LYS A 307 -18.05 -14.68 -0.69
CA LYS A 307 -17.67 -15.01 -2.08
C LYS A 307 -16.91 -13.83 -2.68
N PRO A 308 -15.67 -14.04 -3.19
CA PRO A 308 -14.98 -13.03 -3.97
C PRO A 308 -15.82 -12.52 -5.15
N ARG A 309 -15.81 -11.20 -5.36
CA ARG A 309 -16.42 -10.55 -6.52
C ARG A 309 -15.33 -9.94 -7.38
N GLN A 310 -15.31 -10.28 -8.67
CA GLN A 310 -14.37 -9.66 -9.59
C GLN A 310 -14.74 -8.19 -9.80
N VAL A 311 -13.78 -7.29 -9.62
CA VAL A 311 -13.93 -5.84 -9.86
C VAL A 311 -13.23 -5.39 -11.13
N LEU A 312 -12.28 -6.19 -11.62
CA LEU A 312 -11.46 -5.90 -12.78
C LEU A 312 -11.06 -7.21 -13.46
N GLY A 313 -11.29 -7.32 -14.77
CA GLY A 313 -10.97 -8.53 -15.54
C GLY A 313 -9.48 -8.69 -15.88
N LYS A 314 -9.17 -9.65 -16.76
CA LYS A 314 -7.82 -10.04 -17.21
C LYS A 314 -7.09 -8.98 -18.06
N ALA A 315 -7.51 -7.72 -17.98
CA ALA A 315 -6.91 -6.65 -18.77
C ALA A 315 -5.47 -6.32 -18.35
N ILE A 316 -4.90 -6.98 -17.34
CA ILE A 316 -3.63 -6.56 -16.73
C ILE A 316 -2.70 -7.75 -16.52
N ASP A 317 -1.85 -8.01 -17.52
CA ASP A 317 -0.86 -9.10 -17.51
C ASP A 317 0.20 -8.94 -16.40
N ARG A 318 0.24 -7.78 -15.72
CA ARG A 318 1.32 -7.40 -14.80
C ARG A 318 0.89 -6.56 -13.59
N LEU A 319 -0.30 -6.79 -13.02
CA LEU A 319 -0.68 -6.15 -11.74
C LEU A 319 0.19 -6.57 -10.55
N ARG A 320 1.23 -7.39 -10.79
CA ARG A 320 2.27 -7.75 -9.84
C ARG A 320 2.69 -6.50 -9.04
N PHE A 321 2.04 -6.38 -7.89
CA PHE A 321 2.45 -5.69 -6.66
C PHE A 321 1.93 -4.27 -6.39
N ARG A 322 1.06 -3.65 -7.19
CA ARG A 322 1.01 -2.16 -7.20
C ARG A 322 -0.35 -1.55 -7.51
N PHE A 323 -1.35 -1.81 -6.67
CA PHE A 323 -2.58 -1.03 -6.68
C PHE A 323 -2.86 -0.41 -5.32
N ALA A 324 -3.54 0.73 -5.36
CA ALA A 324 -4.07 1.44 -4.20
C ALA A 324 -5.56 1.60 -4.37
N VAL A 325 -6.28 1.81 -3.27
CA VAL A 325 -7.73 1.91 -3.25
C VAL A 325 -8.15 3.07 -2.35
N ASP A 326 -9.24 3.71 -2.71
CA ASP A 326 -9.99 4.64 -1.86
C ASP A 326 -11.48 4.28 -1.88
N ASP A 327 -12.32 5.17 -1.34
CA ASP A 327 -13.78 4.99 -1.29
C ASP A 327 -14.44 4.86 -2.68
N TYR A 328 -13.77 5.27 -3.75
CA TYR A 328 -14.39 5.46 -5.06
C TYR A 328 -13.75 4.64 -6.17
N ALA A 329 -12.48 4.28 -6.04
CA ALA A 329 -11.73 3.67 -7.12
C ALA A 329 -10.54 2.84 -6.64
N LEU A 330 -10.20 1.88 -7.49
CA LEU A 330 -8.92 1.20 -7.47
C LEU A 330 -8.01 1.83 -8.52
N TYR A 331 -6.76 2.08 -8.14
CA TYR A 331 -5.74 2.75 -8.94
C TYR A 331 -4.54 1.85 -9.15
N TRP A 332 -3.95 1.85 -10.35
CA TRP A 332 -2.74 1.10 -10.64
C TRP A 332 -1.91 1.80 -11.72
N VAL A 333 -0.68 1.32 -11.90
CA VAL A 333 0.20 1.75 -13.00
C VAL A 333 0.45 0.56 -13.91
N GLU A 334 0.23 0.76 -15.21
CA GLU A 334 0.56 -0.22 -16.24
C GLU A 334 1.34 0.46 -17.36
N ALA A 335 2.51 -0.09 -17.67
CA ALA A 335 3.49 0.51 -18.57
C ALA A 335 3.83 1.96 -18.15
N ASP A 336 3.36 2.94 -18.91
CA ASP A 336 3.55 4.36 -18.70
C ASP A 336 2.21 5.07 -18.40
N THR A 337 1.17 4.34 -18.00
CA THR A 337 -0.17 4.90 -17.81
C THR A 337 -0.66 4.63 -16.39
N VAL A 338 -1.16 5.69 -15.75
CA VAL A 338 -1.89 5.60 -14.49
C VAL A 338 -3.34 5.31 -14.82
N TRP A 339 -3.88 4.23 -14.29
CA TRP A 339 -5.24 3.79 -14.53
C TRP A 339 -6.07 3.86 -13.26
N LYS A 340 -7.39 3.97 -13.44
CA LYS A 340 -8.35 3.75 -12.37
C LYS A 340 -9.56 2.96 -12.85
N VAL A 341 -10.22 2.30 -11.92
CA VAL A 341 -11.52 1.66 -12.12
C VAL A 341 -12.42 2.05 -10.95
N GLY A 342 -13.64 2.51 -11.27
CA GLY A 342 -14.61 2.88 -10.24
C GLY A 342 -15.04 1.67 -9.42
N LEU A 343 -15.19 1.86 -8.12
CA LEU A 343 -15.72 0.87 -7.20
C LEU A 343 -17.18 1.19 -6.88
N ALA A 344 -17.95 0.15 -6.62
CA ALA A 344 -19.30 0.34 -6.10
C ALA A 344 -19.19 0.80 -4.63
N PRO A 345 -20.00 1.77 -4.21
CA PRO A 345 -20.03 2.23 -2.82
C PRO A 345 -20.45 1.13 -1.84
#